data_AF-A0A9W8B297-F1
#
_entry.id   AF-A0A9W8B297-F1
#
_cell.length_a   1.000
_cell.length_b   1.000
_cell.length_c   1.000
_cell.angle_alpha   90.00
_cell.angle_beta   90.00
_cell.angle_gamma   90.00
#
_symmetry.space_group_name_H-M   'P 1'
#
loop_
_entity.id
_entity.type
_entity.pdbx_description
1 polymer ?
#
loop_
_entity_poly.entity_id
_entity_poly.type
_entity_poly.pdbx_seq_one_letter_code
_entity_poly.pdbx_strand_id
1 'polypeptide(L)'
;MTTDNDSLSTAAWTAVASTLPDAVPLPLWQPTKAAKGGCQSLDVSVNDVRVRQALPVLDSTAVMASWGIVASRHLQTSNIVFGLLEAGDNSKLAKVWPQLLDVQPEQPVQDYCASVERNRNDAFGVSEVLQLLKWPNDKQLVNTLIALVESPSSSHALDPWVNALHRHRCCLLLAVAASQEKPALQLVFDQAVYTAKGIQQLGEQLVVVLGALAEAQGSEYASGSCMRVADVPWLSQHQRKTLLALATATFDQGVSNEPVAQTLPALFIQWGAQAPDQLAIVDGGCSVTYCQLSQYVHCLASVLQLQHAVTRETRVAFLGQKSLASTVAVMATMLAGGAIVPIDMQFPSDRVAYILHDSSCQVLLTTATAAAQVPSEYQGAV
;
A
#
# COMPACT_ATOMS: atom_id res chain seq x y z
N MET A 1 -24.97 -39.59 16.11
CA MET A 1 -24.03 -39.71 14.97
C MET A 1 -23.20 -38.45 14.98
N THR A 2 -21.96 -38.61 15.41
CA THR A 2 -20.94 -37.59 15.61
C THR A 2 -20.49 -37.04 14.26
N THR A 3 -20.60 -35.73 14.05
CA THR A 3 -19.91 -35.03 12.96
C THR A 3 -18.49 -34.77 13.42
N ASP A 4 -17.55 -35.35 12.68
CA ASP A 4 -16.12 -35.28 12.94
C ASP A 4 -15.63 -33.83 12.96
N ASN A 5 -14.80 -33.54 13.96
CA ASN A 5 -14.08 -32.29 14.13
C ASN A 5 -12.89 -32.35 13.16
N ASP A 6 -13.03 -31.74 11.97
CA ASP A 6 -12.02 -31.74 10.90
C ASP A 6 -10.78 -30.90 11.27
N SER A 7 -10.09 -31.28 12.35
CA SER A 7 -8.69 -30.93 12.52
C SER A 7 -7.90 -31.60 11.39
N LEU A 8 -7.20 -30.80 10.58
CA LEU A 8 -6.35 -31.29 9.51
C LEU A 8 -5.39 -32.36 10.10
N SER A 9 -5.37 -33.56 9.51
CA SER A 9 -4.41 -34.61 9.93
C SER A 9 -2.95 -34.14 9.77
N THR A 10 -2.01 -34.79 10.45
CA THR A 10 -0.57 -34.48 10.37
C THR A 10 -0.09 -34.45 8.91
N ALA A 11 -0.61 -35.35 8.06
CA ALA A 11 -0.32 -35.39 6.62
C ALA A 11 -0.92 -34.21 5.84
N ALA A 12 -2.14 -33.78 6.18
CA ALA A 12 -2.80 -32.64 5.53
C ALA A 12 -2.11 -31.32 5.86
N TRP A 13 -1.72 -31.11 7.13
CA TRP A 13 -0.85 -30.00 7.51
C TRP A 13 0.50 -30.07 6.81
N THR A 14 1.02 -31.29 6.58
CA THR A 14 2.30 -31.45 5.89
C THR A 14 2.24 -30.93 4.46
N ALA A 15 1.17 -31.27 3.75
CA ALA A 15 0.93 -30.78 2.40
C ALA A 15 0.77 -29.25 2.38
N VAL A 16 -0.04 -28.69 3.29
CA VAL A 16 -0.28 -27.24 3.36
C VAL A 16 0.99 -26.46 3.72
N ALA A 17 1.72 -26.89 4.76
CA ALA A 17 2.98 -26.26 5.18
C ALA A 17 4.04 -26.26 4.09
N SER A 18 4.08 -27.28 3.22
CA SER A 18 5.02 -27.33 2.09
C SER A 18 4.74 -26.26 1.01
N THR A 19 3.50 -25.76 0.93
CA THR A 19 3.10 -24.71 -0.02
C THR A 19 3.25 -23.30 0.54
N LEU A 20 3.48 -23.16 1.85
CA LEU A 20 3.60 -21.87 2.51
C LEU A 20 5.00 -21.26 2.31
N PRO A 21 5.08 -19.93 2.09
CA PRO A 21 6.36 -19.23 2.04
C PRO A 21 7.02 -19.22 3.43
N ASP A 22 8.33 -18.91 3.47
CA ASP A 22 9.05 -18.77 4.73
C ASP A 22 8.46 -17.60 5.54
N ALA A 23 8.42 -17.72 6.86
CA ALA A 23 7.87 -16.68 7.72
C ALA A 23 8.80 -15.46 7.72
N VAL A 24 8.39 -14.41 7.02
CA VAL A 24 9.12 -13.14 6.96
C VAL A 24 8.59 -12.19 8.04
N PRO A 25 9.45 -11.63 8.92
CA PRO A 25 9.04 -10.58 9.85
C PRO A 25 8.26 -9.48 9.14
N LEU A 26 7.35 -8.80 9.84
CA LEU A 26 6.62 -7.69 9.25
C LEU A 26 7.64 -6.67 8.68
N PRO A 27 7.51 -6.25 7.41
CA PRO A 27 8.58 -5.55 6.69
C PRO A 27 8.81 -4.11 7.17
N LEU A 28 8.04 -3.64 8.16
CA LEU A 28 8.05 -2.26 8.63
C LEU A 28 8.73 -2.11 9.99
N TRP A 29 9.23 -0.90 10.23
CA TRP A 29 9.77 -0.44 11.51
C TRP A 29 11.04 -1.15 12.00
N GLN A 30 11.86 -1.59 11.05
CA GLN A 30 13.20 -2.09 11.34
C GLN A 30 14.10 -0.98 11.91
N PRO A 31 14.97 -1.29 12.87
CA PRO A 31 15.86 -0.30 13.45
C PRO A 31 16.88 0.18 12.40
N THR A 32 17.11 1.50 12.35
CA THR A 32 18.05 2.12 11.40
C THR A 32 19.52 1.89 11.74
N LYS A 33 19.80 1.37 12.94
CA LYS A 33 21.13 0.95 13.41
C LYS A 33 20.99 -0.43 14.04
N ALA A 34 22.05 -1.22 14.00
CA ALA A 34 22.10 -2.51 14.69
C ALA A 34 21.76 -2.30 16.18
N ALA A 35 20.57 -2.73 16.60
CA ALA A 35 20.18 -2.71 18.00
C ALA A 35 20.96 -3.80 18.74
N LYS A 36 21.17 -3.61 20.05
CA LYS A 36 21.66 -4.70 20.90
C LYS A 36 20.59 -5.80 20.90
N GLY A 37 21.00 -7.05 20.70
CA GLY A 37 20.08 -8.18 20.80
C GLY A 37 19.41 -8.21 22.17
N GLY A 38 18.10 -8.47 22.20
CA GLY A 38 17.31 -8.50 23.42
C GLY A 38 15.82 -8.28 23.15
N CYS A 39 14.99 -8.89 23.99
CA CYS A 39 13.55 -8.69 23.95
C CYS A 39 13.14 -7.47 24.79
N GLN A 40 12.21 -6.66 24.28
CA GLN A 40 11.56 -5.58 25.03
C GLN A 40 10.07 -5.83 25.12
N SER A 41 9.49 -5.55 26.29
CA SER A 41 8.04 -5.50 26.48
C SER A 41 7.53 -4.06 26.34
N LEU A 42 6.36 -3.92 25.71
CA LEU A 42 5.63 -2.67 25.58
C LEU A 42 4.15 -2.91 25.89
N ASP A 43 3.59 -2.10 26.79
CA ASP A 43 2.16 -2.13 27.09
C ASP A 43 1.43 -1.08 26.23
N VAL A 44 0.47 -1.55 25.44
CA VAL A 44 -0.39 -0.69 24.62
C VAL A 44 -1.72 -0.54 25.33
N SER A 45 -1.95 0.66 25.85
CA SER A 45 -3.19 1.02 26.54
C SER A 45 -4.39 0.91 25.62
N VAL A 46 -5.36 0.09 26.01
CA VAL A 46 -6.64 -0.01 25.33
C VAL A 46 -7.54 1.11 25.87
N ASN A 47 -7.64 2.22 25.14
CA ASN A 47 -8.51 3.35 25.51
C ASN A 47 -9.89 3.31 24.85
N ASP A 48 -10.06 2.48 23.82
CA ASP A 48 -11.31 2.33 23.11
C ASP A 48 -12.35 1.61 23.99
N VAL A 49 -13.45 2.30 24.30
CA VAL A 49 -14.52 1.79 25.19
C VAL A 49 -15.10 0.48 24.66
N ARG A 50 -15.20 0.34 23.34
CA ARG A 50 -15.75 -0.86 22.68
C ARG A 50 -14.87 -2.07 22.96
N VAL A 51 -13.56 -1.86 22.80
CA VAL A 51 -12.56 -2.88 23.09
C VAL A 51 -12.53 -3.17 24.59
N ARG A 52 -12.65 -2.16 25.48
CA ARG A 52 -12.70 -2.38 26.94
C ARG A 52 -13.89 -3.21 27.39
N GLN A 53 -15.06 -3.01 26.78
CA GLN A 53 -16.27 -3.77 27.09
C GLN A 53 -16.18 -5.20 26.55
N ALA A 54 -15.54 -5.37 25.39
CA ALA A 54 -15.37 -6.67 24.76
C ALA A 54 -14.22 -7.48 25.38
N LEU A 55 -13.13 -6.85 25.84
CA LEU A 55 -11.89 -7.52 26.28
C LEU A 55 -12.07 -8.61 27.36
N PRO A 56 -12.94 -8.42 28.37
CA PRO A 56 -13.22 -9.46 29.37
C PRO A 56 -13.92 -10.71 28.82
N VAL A 57 -14.57 -10.57 27.65
CA VAL A 57 -15.33 -11.62 26.95
C VAL A 57 -14.61 -12.05 25.67
N LEU A 58 -13.49 -11.41 25.32
CA LEU A 58 -12.75 -11.73 24.11
C LEU A 58 -12.13 -13.11 24.23
N ASP A 59 -12.53 -14.00 23.33
CA ASP A 59 -11.94 -15.31 23.19
C ASP A 59 -10.61 -15.23 22.42
N SER A 60 -9.88 -16.36 22.41
CA SER A 60 -8.68 -16.52 21.59
C SER A 60 -8.92 -16.16 20.12
N THR A 61 -10.14 -16.41 19.63
CA THR A 61 -10.55 -16.26 18.25
C THR A 61 -10.50 -14.81 17.81
N ALA A 62 -11.05 -13.88 18.60
CA ALA A 62 -11.03 -12.46 18.28
C ALA A 62 -9.60 -11.88 18.18
N VAL A 63 -8.70 -12.34 19.05
CA VAL A 63 -7.28 -11.95 19.04
C VAL A 63 -6.58 -12.49 17.81
N MET A 64 -6.78 -13.78 17.50
CA MET A 64 -6.22 -14.42 16.32
C MET A 64 -6.75 -13.79 15.02
N ALA A 65 -8.06 -13.57 14.94
CA ALA A 65 -8.73 -12.94 13.81
C ALA A 65 -8.19 -11.53 13.55
N SER A 66 -8.03 -10.73 14.62
CA SER A 66 -7.48 -9.38 14.53
C SER A 66 -6.03 -9.37 14.06
N TRP A 67 -5.20 -10.29 14.59
CA TRP A 67 -3.84 -10.45 14.10
C TRP A 67 -3.81 -10.86 12.63
N GLY A 68 -4.63 -11.82 12.21
CA GLY A 68 -4.74 -12.24 10.81
C GLY A 68 -5.03 -11.06 9.88
N ILE A 69 -5.98 -10.20 10.25
CA ILE A 69 -6.28 -8.99 9.46
C ILE A 69 -5.07 -8.06 9.42
N VAL A 70 -4.49 -7.67 10.57
CA VAL A 70 -3.34 -6.75 10.60
C VAL A 70 -2.13 -7.31 9.82
N ALA A 71 -1.80 -8.58 10.02
CA ALA A 71 -0.70 -9.25 9.33
C ALA A 71 -0.94 -9.33 7.81
N SER A 72 -2.17 -9.66 7.38
CA SER A 72 -2.53 -9.70 5.95
C SER A 72 -2.36 -8.35 5.26
N ARG A 73 -2.64 -7.23 5.95
CA ARG A 73 -2.45 -5.88 5.39
C ARG A 73 -0.97 -5.52 5.23
N HIS A 74 -0.12 -5.94 6.15
CA HIS A 74 1.32 -5.66 6.06
C HIS A 74 2.05 -6.59 5.08
N LEU A 75 1.68 -7.87 5.05
CA LEU A 75 2.30 -8.88 4.19
C LEU A 75 1.69 -8.93 2.78
N GLN A 76 0.51 -8.34 2.59
CA GLN A 76 -0.25 -8.39 1.32
C GLN A 76 -0.56 -9.84 0.89
N THR A 77 -0.88 -10.70 1.87
CA THR A 77 -1.20 -12.11 1.67
C THR A 77 -2.43 -12.51 2.47
N SER A 78 -3.27 -13.38 1.92
CA SER A 78 -4.44 -13.93 2.63
C SER A 78 -4.06 -15.06 3.60
N ASN A 79 -3.01 -15.83 3.30
CA ASN A 79 -2.57 -16.92 4.15
C ASN A 79 -1.62 -16.42 5.24
N ILE A 80 -2.06 -16.44 6.49
CA ILE A 80 -1.27 -15.97 7.64
C ILE A 80 -0.96 -17.12 8.57
N VAL A 81 0.33 -17.31 8.86
CA VAL A 81 0.81 -18.33 9.79
C VAL A 81 1.37 -17.68 11.04
N PHE A 82 0.98 -18.17 12.20
CA PHE A 82 1.53 -17.75 13.50
C PHE A 82 1.48 -18.91 14.50
N GLY A 83 2.14 -18.77 15.64
CA GLY A 83 2.13 -19.77 16.70
C GLY A 83 1.21 -19.34 17.84
N LEU A 84 0.21 -20.14 18.18
CA LEU A 84 -0.55 -19.98 19.40
C LEU A 84 0.22 -20.63 20.56
N LEU A 85 0.59 -19.83 21.56
CA LEU A 85 1.31 -20.28 22.73
C LEU A 85 0.33 -20.61 23.84
N GLU A 86 0.40 -21.85 24.32
CA GLU A 86 -0.40 -22.34 25.43
C GLU A 86 0.52 -22.62 26.63
N ALA A 87 0.15 -22.08 27.79
CA ALA A 87 0.87 -22.33 29.03
C ALA A 87 0.67 -23.80 29.44
N GLY A 88 1.74 -24.59 29.44
CA GLY A 88 1.68 -25.96 29.96
C GLY A 88 1.70 -26.01 31.48
N ASP A 89 1.16 -27.08 32.07
CA ASP A 89 1.14 -27.36 33.52
C ASP A 89 2.51 -27.25 34.20
N ASN A 90 3.60 -27.42 33.44
CA ASN A 90 4.96 -27.15 33.87
C ASN A 90 5.51 -25.91 33.14
N SER A 91 5.79 -24.85 33.90
CA SER A 91 6.30 -23.53 33.50
C SER A 91 7.57 -23.50 32.62
N LYS A 92 8.14 -24.65 32.26
CA LYS A 92 9.38 -24.79 31.47
C LYS A 92 9.14 -25.12 29.98
N LEU A 93 7.95 -25.58 29.60
CA LEU A 93 7.63 -26.01 28.24
C LEU A 93 6.30 -25.41 27.78
N ALA A 94 6.33 -24.13 27.36
CA ALA A 94 5.25 -23.56 26.57
C ALA A 94 5.13 -24.35 25.26
N LYS A 95 3.91 -24.80 24.93
CA LYS A 95 3.63 -25.45 23.64
C LYS A 95 3.27 -24.37 22.64
N VAL A 96 3.82 -24.46 21.43
CA VAL A 96 3.53 -23.51 20.34
C VAL A 96 2.80 -24.26 19.24
N TRP A 97 1.53 -23.96 19.06
CA TRP A 97 0.66 -24.59 18.07
C TRP A 97 0.61 -23.74 16.81
N PRO A 98 1.09 -24.22 15.64
CA PRO A 98 0.99 -23.45 14.40
C PRO A 98 -0.47 -23.29 14.00
N GLN A 99 -0.87 -22.05 13.74
CA GLN A 99 -2.17 -21.67 13.22
C GLN A 99 -2.01 -21.15 11.80
N LEU A 100 -2.97 -21.46 10.93
CA LEU A 100 -3.06 -20.94 9.58
C LEU A 100 -4.42 -20.29 9.42
N LEU A 101 -4.44 -19.01 9.10
CA LEU A 101 -5.65 -18.27 8.78
C LEU A 101 -5.71 -17.99 7.30
N ASP A 102 -6.93 -18.13 6.75
CA ASP A 102 -7.26 -17.68 5.41
C ASP A 102 -8.09 -16.37 5.49
N VAL A 103 -7.41 -15.26 5.23
CA VAL A 103 -7.94 -13.90 5.33
C VAL A 103 -8.41 -13.44 3.95
N GLN A 104 -9.63 -13.83 3.58
CA GLN A 104 -10.26 -13.44 2.33
C GLN A 104 -10.85 -12.02 2.45
N PRO A 105 -10.46 -11.03 1.62
CA PRO A 105 -10.93 -9.66 1.78
C PRO A 105 -12.45 -9.51 1.63
N GLU A 106 -13.06 -10.24 0.70
CA GLU A 106 -14.49 -10.12 0.40
C GLU A 106 -15.39 -10.89 1.36
N GLN A 107 -14.82 -11.74 2.24
CA GLN A 107 -15.64 -12.53 3.16
C GLN A 107 -16.24 -11.65 4.27
N PRO A 108 -17.47 -11.93 4.72
CA PRO A 108 -18.06 -11.28 5.89
C PRO A 108 -17.21 -11.52 7.15
N VAL A 109 -17.12 -10.51 8.01
CA VAL A 109 -16.36 -10.61 9.27
C VAL A 109 -16.85 -11.75 10.17
N GLN A 110 -18.16 -11.99 10.22
CA GLN A 110 -18.75 -13.07 11.03
C GLN A 110 -18.29 -14.45 10.53
N ASP A 111 -18.32 -14.67 9.22
CA ASP A 111 -17.88 -15.91 8.58
C ASP A 111 -16.37 -16.14 8.78
N TYR A 112 -15.59 -15.05 8.72
CA TYR A 112 -14.16 -15.08 9.03
C TYR A 112 -13.89 -15.48 10.49
N CYS A 113 -14.53 -14.84 11.46
CA CYS A 113 -14.35 -15.21 12.87
C CYS A 113 -14.77 -16.67 13.11
N ALA A 114 -15.89 -17.11 12.51
CA ALA A 114 -16.33 -18.50 12.60
C ALA A 114 -15.37 -19.48 11.89
N SER A 115 -14.65 -19.06 10.84
CA SER A 115 -13.63 -19.90 10.19
C SER A 115 -12.36 -19.99 11.04
N VAL A 116 -11.96 -18.90 11.70
CA VAL A 116 -10.84 -18.88 12.66
C VAL A 116 -11.10 -19.85 13.81
N GLU A 117 -12.33 -19.88 14.35
CA GLU A 117 -12.71 -20.79 15.43
C GLU A 117 -12.71 -22.25 14.96
N ARG A 118 -13.36 -22.54 13.82
CA ARG A 118 -13.45 -23.90 13.25
C ARG A 118 -12.11 -24.48 12.84
N ASN A 119 -11.20 -23.65 12.33
CA ASN A 119 -9.90 -24.09 11.83
C ASN A 119 -8.81 -24.00 12.90
N ARG A 120 -9.17 -23.73 14.16
CA ARG A 120 -8.21 -23.65 15.26
C ARG A 120 -7.51 -24.99 15.40
N ASN A 121 -6.18 -24.95 15.40
CA ASN A 121 -5.35 -26.13 15.47
C ASN A 121 -4.87 -26.36 16.91
N ASP A 122 -5.66 -27.09 17.69
CA ASP A 122 -5.36 -27.47 19.09
C ASP A 122 -5.33 -28.99 19.33
N ALA A 123 -5.49 -29.79 18.27
CA ALA A 123 -5.72 -31.24 18.34
C ALA A 123 -4.46 -32.13 18.24
N PHE A 124 -3.27 -31.57 17.95
CA PHE A 124 -2.07 -32.38 17.73
C PHE A 124 -1.41 -32.91 19.01
N GLY A 125 -0.70 -34.04 18.91
CA GLY A 125 0.20 -34.49 19.97
C GLY A 125 1.45 -33.60 20.07
N VAL A 126 1.99 -33.42 21.28
CA VAL A 126 3.22 -32.62 21.54
C VAL A 126 4.42 -33.02 20.66
N SER A 127 4.50 -34.30 20.29
CA SER A 127 5.58 -34.82 19.43
C SER A 127 5.43 -34.38 17.97
N GLU A 128 4.21 -34.18 17.48
CA GLU A 128 3.91 -33.74 16.11
C GLU A 128 4.15 -32.23 15.96
N VAL A 129 3.83 -31.46 17.00
CA VAL A 129 4.12 -30.01 17.09
C VAL A 129 5.63 -29.72 17.04
N LEU A 130 6.45 -30.53 17.72
CA LEU A 130 7.91 -30.38 17.70
C LEU A 130 8.53 -30.72 16.33
N GLN A 131 7.88 -31.59 15.56
CA GLN A 131 8.24 -31.84 14.15
C GLN A 131 7.75 -30.72 13.23
N LEU A 132 6.59 -30.12 13.51
CA LEU A 132 6.05 -28.95 12.80
C LEU A 132 6.90 -27.69 12.97
N LEU A 133 7.44 -27.46 14.17
CA LEU A 133 8.34 -26.32 14.45
C LEU A 133 9.78 -26.55 13.93
N LYS A 134 10.14 -27.80 13.62
CA LYS A 134 11.40 -28.22 12.97
C LYS A 134 11.08 -28.87 11.62
N TRP A 135 10.35 -28.14 10.78
CA TRP A 135 9.93 -28.59 9.46
C TRP A 135 11.14 -28.78 8.51
N PRO A 136 11.09 -29.65 7.48
CA PRO A 136 12.26 -30.05 6.72
C PRO A 136 12.97 -28.85 6.08
N ASN A 137 14.30 -28.85 6.10
CA ASN A 137 15.21 -27.84 5.52
C ASN A 137 15.37 -26.51 6.29
N ASP A 138 15.30 -26.50 7.63
CA ASP A 138 15.55 -25.30 8.46
C ASP A 138 14.61 -24.10 8.17
N LYS A 139 13.47 -24.34 7.51
CA LYS A 139 12.47 -23.30 7.22
C LYS A 139 11.73 -22.87 8.49
N GLN A 140 11.71 -21.57 8.74
CA GLN A 140 10.95 -20.98 9.84
C GLN A 140 9.51 -20.72 9.38
N LEU A 141 8.55 -21.46 9.94
CA LEU A 141 7.12 -21.31 9.61
C LEU A 141 6.40 -20.25 10.46
N VAL A 142 6.96 -19.92 11.62
CA VAL A 142 6.35 -19.00 12.59
C VAL A 142 7.36 -17.96 13.04
N ASN A 143 7.00 -16.69 12.91
CA ASN A 143 7.79 -15.55 13.38
C ASN A 143 7.08 -14.69 14.44
N THR A 144 5.76 -14.84 14.55
CA THR A 144 4.90 -14.22 15.56
C THR A 144 4.25 -15.29 16.42
N LEU A 145 4.31 -15.09 17.73
CA LEU A 145 3.59 -15.86 18.72
C LEU A 145 2.40 -15.06 19.25
N ILE A 146 1.25 -15.70 19.44
CA ILE A 146 0.09 -15.13 20.12
C ILE A 146 -0.14 -15.93 21.37
N ALA A 147 -0.40 -15.25 22.47
CA ALA A 147 -0.50 -15.89 23.74
C ALA A 147 -1.52 -15.16 24.61
N LEU A 148 -2.41 -15.90 25.26
CA LEU A 148 -3.46 -15.34 26.11
C LEU A 148 -3.04 -15.47 27.56
N VAL A 149 -2.87 -14.34 28.26
CA VAL A 149 -2.48 -14.32 29.67
C VAL A 149 -3.70 -13.92 30.49
N GLU A 150 -4.23 -14.86 31.26
CA GLU A 150 -5.19 -14.53 32.30
C GLU A 150 -4.47 -13.80 33.44
N SER A 151 -4.74 -12.50 33.58
CA SER A 151 -4.31 -11.64 34.70
C SER A 151 -2.84 -11.83 35.15
N PRO A 152 -1.85 -11.13 34.53
CA PRO A 152 -0.48 -11.18 35.01
C PRO A 152 -0.40 -10.53 36.39
N SER A 153 -0.46 -11.35 37.44
CA SER A 153 -0.50 -10.88 38.83
C SER A 153 0.86 -10.34 39.30
N SER A 154 1.88 -10.34 38.43
CA SER A 154 3.22 -9.84 38.72
C SER A 154 3.97 -9.40 37.47
N SER A 155 4.92 -8.48 37.63
CA SER A 155 5.83 -7.96 36.60
C SER A 155 6.72 -9.03 35.93
N HIS A 156 6.75 -10.25 36.44
CA HIS A 156 7.52 -11.40 35.94
C HIS A 156 6.67 -12.46 35.22
N ALA A 157 5.37 -12.23 35.03
CA ALA A 157 4.46 -13.22 34.45
C ALA A 157 4.84 -13.68 33.02
N LEU A 158 5.58 -12.84 32.27
CA LEU A 158 5.99 -13.12 30.89
C LEU A 158 7.39 -13.71 30.72
N ASP A 159 8.20 -13.86 31.76
CA ASP A 159 9.57 -14.37 31.63
C ASP A 159 9.65 -15.76 30.93
N PRO A 160 8.73 -16.72 31.19
CA PRO A 160 8.68 -17.98 30.43
C PRO A 160 8.40 -17.78 28.92
N TRP A 161 7.75 -16.69 28.55
CA TRP A 161 7.23 -16.39 27.22
C TRP A 161 8.28 -15.65 26.39
N VAL A 162 9.06 -14.77 27.04
CA VAL A 162 10.30 -14.19 26.49
C VAL A 162 11.30 -15.28 26.12
N ASN A 163 11.44 -16.31 26.96
CA ASN A 163 12.29 -17.47 26.65
C ASN A 163 11.79 -18.25 25.43
N ALA A 164 10.48 -18.25 25.14
CA ALA A 164 9.92 -18.90 23.97
C ALA A 164 10.32 -18.18 22.67
N LEU A 165 10.38 -16.84 22.66
CA LEU A 165 10.88 -16.06 21.51
C LEU A 165 12.30 -16.49 21.12
N HIS A 166 13.21 -16.52 22.11
CA HIS A 166 14.59 -16.94 21.88
C HIS A 166 14.71 -18.41 21.44
N ARG A 167 13.92 -19.31 22.04
CA ARG A 167 13.94 -20.75 21.73
C ARG A 167 13.46 -21.04 20.31
N HIS A 168 12.44 -20.33 19.85
CA HIS A 168 11.79 -20.56 18.55
C HIS A 168 12.21 -19.56 17.46
N ARG A 169 13.19 -18.69 17.75
CA ARG A 169 13.67 -17.63 16.85
C ARG A 169 12.57 -16.70 16.35
N CYS A 170 11.48 -16.56 17.11
CA CYS A 170 10.40 -15.65 16.77
C CYS A 170 10.79 -14.21 17.14
N CYS A 171 10.28 -13.26 16.37
CA CYS A 171 10.62 -11.83 16.52
C CYS A 171 9.55 -11.01 17.25
N LEU A 172 8.36 -11.57 17.45
CA LEU A 172 7.21 -10.89 18.06
C LEU A 172 6.36 -11.87 18.86
N LEU A 173 5.93 -11.45 20.06
CA LEU A 173 4.97 -12.11 20.91
C LEU A 173 3.86 -11.10 21.26
N LEU A 174 2.63 -11.46 20.89
CA LEU A 174 1.42 -10.74 21.23
C LEU A 174 0.81 -11.40 22.47
N ALA A 175 0.95 -10.77 23.63
CA ALA A 175 0.32 -11.20 24.86
C ALA A 175 -0.88 -10.31 25.18
N VAL A 176 -2.07 -10.90 25.27
CA VAL A 176 -3.26 -10.15 25.71
C VAL A 176 -3.42 -10.33 27.21
N ALA A 177 -3.34 -9.23 27.95
CA ALA A 177 -3.53 -9.20 29.39
C ALA A 177 -4.86 -8.48 29.71
N ALA A 178 -5.90 -9.27 29.97
CA ALA A 178 -7.17 -8.74 30.44
C ALA A 178 -7.08 -8.48 31.95
N SER A 179 -6.99 -7.21 32.35
CA SER A 179 -7.18 -6.77 33.74
C SER A 179 -8.46 -5.96 33.86
N GLN A 180 -9.25 -6.22 34.91
CA GLN A 180 -10.55 -5.58 35.17
C GLN A 180 -10.46 -4.05 35.33
N GLU A 181 -9.33 -3.51 35.80
CA GLU A 181 -9.18 -2.06 36.00
C GLU A 181 -8.53 -1.33 34.81
N LYS A 182 -7.62 -1.99 34.08
CA LYS A 182 -6.89 -1.41 32.93
C LYS A 182 -6.55 -2.50 31.91
N PRO A 183 -7.39 -2.75 30.89
CA PRO A 183 -7.06 -3.68 29.82
C PRO A 183 -5.88 -3.13 28.99
N ALA A 184 -4.90 -4.00 28.73
CA ALA A 184 -3.71 -3.66 27.95
C ALA A 184 -3.32 -4.82 27.03
N LEU A 185 -2.82 -4.48 25.85
CA LEU A 185 -2.11 -5.43 24.99
C LEU A 185 -0.63 -5.33 25.31
N GLN A 186 -0.04 -6.43 25.78
CA GLN A 186 1.38 -6.50 26.06
C GLN A 186 2.11 -7.11 24.87
N LEU A 187 3.01 -6.35 24.27
CA LEU A 187 3.75 -6.73 23.08
C LEU A 187 5.21 -6.92 23.45
N VAL A 188 5.73 -8.13 23.26
CA VAL A 188 7.15 -8.43 23.45
C VAL A 188 7.79 -8.64 22.09
N PHE A 189 8.89 -7.95 21.81
CA PHE A 189 9.52 -7.97 20.49
C PHE A 189 11.04 -7.99 20.57
N ASP A 190 11.67 -8.55 19.54
CA ASP A 190 13.12 -8.50 19.35
C ASP A 190 13.52 -7.10 18.85
N GLN A 191 14.32 -6.39 19.64
CA GLN A 191 14.83 -5.05 19.30
C GLN A 191 15.73 -5.06 18.06
N ALA A 192 16.33 -6.20 17.70
CA ALA A 192 17.10 -6.33 16.47
C ALA A 192 16.23 -6.27 15.22
N VAL A 193 14.93 -6.59 15.34
CA VAL A 193 13.98 -6.66 14.22
C VAL A 193 13.04 -5.46 14.21
N TYR A 194 12.55 -5.00 15.37
CA TYR A 194 11.55 -3.94 15.46
C TYR A 194 11.94 -2.79 16.40
N THR A 195 11.48 -1.59 16.06
CA THR A 195 11.54 -0.42 16.95
C THR A 195 10.34 -0.34 17.88
N ALA A 196 10.52 0.19 19.09
CA ALA A 196 9.43 0.40 20.05
C ALA A 196 8.29 1.26 19.48
N LYS A 197 8.61 2.30 18.70
CA LYS A 197 7.61 3.14 18.02
C LYS A 197 6.80 2.34 17.00
N GLY A 198 7.44 1.43 16.27
CA GLY A 198 6.76 0.55 15.32
C GLY A 198 5.80 -0.42 15.99
N ILE A 199 6.25 -1.06 17.07
CA ILE A 199 5.41 -1.98 17.83
C ILE A 199 4.27 -1.26 18.54
N GLN A 200 4.48 -0.03 19.01
CA GLN A 200 3.39 0.81 19.51
C GLN A 200 2.33 1.04 18.42
N GLN A 201 2.77 1.41 17.21
CA GLN A 201 1.87 1.60 16.07
C GLN A 201 1.13 0.32 15.68
N LEU A 202 1.80 -0.84 15.70
CA LEU A 202 1.20 -2.14 15.45
C LEU A 202 0.15 -2.49 16.51
N GLY A 203 0.44 -2.23 17.79
CA GLY A 203 -0.51 -2.44 18.87
C GLY A 203 -1.74 -1.56 18.75
N GLU A 204 -1.57 -0.28 18.41
CA GLU A 204 -2.70 0.61 18.13
C GLU A 204 -3.59 0.07 16.98
N GLN A 205 -2.98 -0.50 15.93
CA GLN A 205 -3.71 -1.11 14.83
C GLN A 205 -4.52 -2.33 15.29
N LEU A 206 -3.90 -3.20 16.11
CA LEU A 206 -4.58 -4.34 16.70
C LEU A 206 -5.79 -3.91 17.54
N VAL A 207 -5.65 -2.87 18.37
CA VAL A 207 -6.77 -2.32 19.16
C VAL A 207 -7.92 -1.85 18.26
N VAL A 208 -7.61 -1.16 17.16
CA VAL A 208 -8.64 -0.68 16.21
C VAL A 208 -9.39 -1.86 15.57
N VAL A 209 -8.66 -2.88 15.10
CA VAL A 209 -9.26 -4.07 14.49
C VAL A 209 -10.09 -4.84 15.50
N LEU A 210 -9.57 -5.07 16.72
CA LEU A 210 -10.31 -5.74 17.80
C LEU A 210 -11.63 -5.03 18.10
N GLY A 211 -11.64 -3.69 18.11
CA GLY A 211 -12.85 -2.89 18.33
C GLY A 211 -13.87 -3.06 17.21
N ALA A 212 -13.41 -3.06 15.95
CA ALA A 212 -14.28 -3.26 14.80
C ALA A 212 -14.88 -4.67 14.76
N LEU A 213 -14.10 -5.71 15.10
CA LEU A 213 -14.60 -7.08 15.19
C LEU A 213 -15.65 -7.22 16.30
N ALA A 214 -15.40 -6.63 17.47
CA ALA A 214 -16.35 -6.66 18.60
C ALA A 214 -17.69 -5.98 18.25
N GLU A 215 -17.67 -4.85 17.54
CA GLU A 215 -18.88 -4.19 17.05
C GLU A 215 -19.64 -5.05 16.05
N ALA A 216 -18.93 -5.67 15.11
CA ALA A 216 -19.53 -6.51 14.06
C ALA A 216 -20.20 -7.78 14.62
N GLN A 217 -19.75 -8.25 15.78
CA GLN A 217 -20.33 -9.42 16.48
C GLN A 217 -21.48 -9.04 17.43
N GLY A 218 -21.44 -7.87 18.06
CA GLY A 218 -22.48 -7.42 19.01
C GLY A 218 -23.77 -6.89 18.38
N SER A 219 -23.81 -6.68 17.06
CA SER A 219 -25.00 -6.21 16.35
C SER A 219 -25.96 -7.36 16.07
N GLU A 220 -26.84 -7.67 17.04
CA GLU A 220 -28.01 -8.53 16.81
C GLU A 220 -28.98 -7.84 15.82
N TYR A 221 -29.01 -8.34 14.58
CA TYR A 221 -30.03 -8.14 13.54
C TYR A 221 -30.51 -6.71 13.22
N ALA A 222 -30.24 -6.22 12.00
CA ALA A 222 -31.26 -5.74 11.05
C ALA A 222 -30.59 -5.05 9.84
N SER A 223 -30.92 -5.52 8.63
CA SER A 223 -30.60 -4.90 7.33
C SER A 223 -29.23 -5.25 6.70
N GLY A 224 -29.08 -6.52 6.31
CA GLY A 224 -28.54 -6.93 5.00
C GLY A 224 -27.07 -6.67 4.64
N SER A 225 -26.32 -5.84 5.36
CA SER A 225 -24.92 -5.54 5.04
C SER A 225 -24.00 -5.93 6.19
N CYS A 226 -23.41 -7.12 6.07
CA CYS A 226 -22.32 -7.54 6.96
C CYS A 226 -21.04 -6.82 6.53
N MET A 227 -20.30 -6.25 7.49
CA MET A 227 -18.97 -5.70 7.22
C MET A 227 -18.07 -6.78 6.62
N ARG A 228 -17.41 -6.49 5.49
CA ARG A 228 -16.41 -7.39 4.90
C ARG A 228 -15.07 -7.20 5.59
N VAL A 229 -14.23 -8.22 5.57
CA VAL A 229 -12.85 -8.14 6.08
C VAL A 229 -12.05 -7.01 5.41
N ALA A 230 -12.31 -6.74 4.13
CA ALA A 230 -11.73 -5.62 3.37
C ALA A 230 -12.06 -4.25 3.97
N ASP A 231 -13.24 -4.10 4.57
CA ASP A 231 -13.79 -2.83 5.06
C ASP A 231 -13.45 -2.58 6.54
N VAL A 232 -12.81 -3.54 7.21
CA VAL A 232 -12.39 -3.41 8.61
C VAL A 232 -11.34 -2.29 8.75
N PRO A 233 -11.61 -1.24 9.54
CA PRO A 233 -10.61 -0.22 9.81
C PRO A 233 -9.47 -0.83 10.63
N TRP A 234 -8.24 -0.50 10.25
CA TRP A 234 -7.05 -1.01 10.96
C TRP A 234 -6.06 0.08 11.34
N LEU A 235 -6.15 1.28 10.75
CA LEU A 235 -5.31 2.42 11.12
C LEU A 235 -5.92 3.20 12.28
N SER A 236 -5.08 3.55 13.26
CA SER A 236 -5.49 4.45 14.34
C SER A 236 -5.79 5.85 13.80
N GLN A 237 -6.63 6.61 14.52
CA GLN A 237 -6.94 7.99 14.13
C GLN A 237 -5.66 8.84 14.04
N HIS A 238 -4.69 8.59 14.91
CA HIS A 238 -3.39 9.25 14.88
C HIS A 238 -2.62 8.89 13.60
N GLN A 239 -2.49 7.61 13.27
CA GLN A 239 -1.84 7.14 12.04
C GLN A 239 -2.49 7.71 10.79
N ARG A 240 -3.83 7.69 10.72
CA ARG A 240 -4.58 8.28 9.60
C ARG A 240 -4.30 9.78 9.46
N LYS A 241 -4.31 10.52 10.57
CA LYS A 241 -3.96 11.96 10.56
C LYS A 241 -2.53 12.19 10.10
N THR A 242 -1.56 11.38 10.54
CA THR A 242 -0.17 11.49 10.11
C THR A 242 -0.02 11.21 8.62
N LEU A 243 -0.66 10.16 8.09
CA LEU A 243 -0.63 9.85 6.66
C LEU A 243 -1.28 10.95 5.82
N LEU A 244 -2.44 11.46 6.25
CA LEU A 244 -3.09 12.59 5.59
C LEU A 244 -2.20 13.84 5.65
N ALA A 245 -1.59 14.13 6.80
CA ALA A 245 -0.69 15.26 6.95
C ALA A 245 0.59 15.13 6.11
N LEU A 246 1.13 13.92 5.92
CA LEU A 246 2.23 13.71 4.97
C LEU A 246 1.76 13.97 3.54
N ALA A 247 0.64 13.37 3.14
CA ALA A 247 0.07 13.55 1.81
C ALA A 247 -0.27 15.03 1.52
N THR A 248 -0.72 15.80 2.50
CA THR A 248 -0.99 17.23 2.29
C THR A 248 0.28 18.07 2.45
N ALA A 249 1.13 17.84 3.45
CA ALA A 249 2.32 18.68 3.67
C ALA A 249 3.37 18.58 2.54
N THR A 250 3.47 17.46 1.84
CA THR A 250 4.40 17.34 0.69
C THR A 250 3.86 17.92 -0.61
N PHE A 251 2.55 18.14 -0.73
CA PHE A 251 1.91 18.63 -1.96
C PHE A 251 1.28 20.04 -1.81
N ASP A 252 0.84 20.45 -0.61
CA ASP A 252 0.24 21.78 -0.33
C ASP A 252 1.26 22.86 0.05
N GLN A 253 2.55 22.54 0.12
CA GLN A 253 3.60 23.58 0.22
C GLN A 253 3.72 24.32 -1.12
N GLY A 254 2.73 25.16 -1.44
CA GLY A 254 2.70 26.05 -2.60
C GLY A 254 1.64 25.75 -3.66
N VAL A 255 0.86 24.68 -3.53
CA VAL A 255 -0.27 24.44 -4.45
C VAL A 255 -1.48 25.22 -3.94
N SER A 256 -1.65 26.42 -4.50
CA SER A 256 -2.94 27.10 -4.41
C SER A 256 -3.99 26.24 -5.12
N ASN A 257 -5.08 25.89 -4.43
CA ASN A 257 -6.28 25.33 -5.07
C ASN A 257 -7.05 26.37 -5.90
N GLU A 258 -6.55 27.61 -5.98
CA GLU A 258 -7.07 28.59 -6.92
C GLU A 258 -6.82 28.11 -8.35
N PRO A 259 -7.84 28.18 -9.23
CA PRO A 259 -7.64 27.92 -10.64
C PRO A 259 -6.51 28.82 -11.14
N VAL A 260 -5.53 28.24 -11.85
CA VAL A 260 -4.48 29.03 -12.50
C VAL A 260 -5.17 30.00 -13.46
N ALA A 261 -5.14 31.30 -13.11
CA ALA A 261 -5.92 32.32 -13.79
C ALA A 261 -5.49 32.56 -15.25
N GLN A 262 -4.33 32.07 -15.65
CA GLN A 262 -3.72 32.31 -16.95
C GLN A 262 -3.23 31.02 -17.60
N THR A 263 -3.39 30.93 -18.91
CA THR A 263 -2.86 29.82 -19.71
C THR A 263 -1.37 30.03 -20.01
N LEU A 264 -0.64 28.97 -20.36
CA LEU A 264 0.76 29.07 -20.78
C LEU A 264 0.96 30.05 -21.95
N PRO A 265 0.12 30.06 -23.02
CA PRO A 265 0.22 31.08 -24.07
C PRO A 265 0.00 32.51 -23.55
N ALA A 266 -0.92 32.73 -22.62
CA ALA A 266 -1.18 34.05 -22.06
C ALA A 266 0.03 34.58 -21.26
N LEU A 267 0.65 33.72 -20.45
CA LEU A 267 1.90 34.02 -19.75
C LEU A 267 3.02 34.35 -20.74
N PHE A 268 3.17 33.55 -21.79
CA PHE A 268 4.18 33.79 -22.83
C PHE A 268 4.02 35.15 -23.52
N ILE A 269 2.79 35.52 -23.89
CA ILE A 269 2.50 36.83 -24.50
C ILE A 269 2.85 37.96 -23.53
N GLN A 270 2.46 37.83 -22.26
CA GLN A 270 2.73 38.82 -21.23
C GLN A 270 4.24 39.04 -21.04
N TRP A 271 5.01 37.95 -20.92
CA TRP A 271 6.46 38.02 -20.78
C TRP A 271 7.13 38.59 -22.04
N GLY A 272 6.67 38.19 -23.22
CA GLY A 272 7.21 38.69 -24.49
C GLY A 272 7.02 40.19 -24.68
N ALA A 273 5.95 40.78 -24.12
CA ALA A 273 5.73 42.22 -24.13
C ALA A 273 6.62 42.97 -23.12
N GLN A 274 6.96 42.35 -21.99
CA GLN A 274 7.79 42.97 -20.94
C GLN A 274 9.28 42.96 -21.27
N ALA A 275 9.76 41.92 -21.97
CA ALA A 275 11.17 41.71 -22.24
C ALA A 275 11.44 41.25 -23.70
N PRO A 276 11.05 42.04 -24.71
CA PRO A 276 11.06 41.61 -26.11
C PRO A 276 12.45 41.26 -26.65
N ASP A 277 13.48 41.98 -26.19
CA ASP A 277 14.86 41.83 -26.67
C ASP A 277 15.67 40.78 -25.90
N GLN A 278 15.09 40.18 -24.84
CA GLN A 278 15.76 39.11 -24.11
C GLN A 278 15.75 37.81 -24.91
N LEU A 279 16.81 37.01 -24.74
CA LEU A 279 16.91 35.68 -25.35
C LEU A 279 15.87 34.73 -24.73
N ALA A 280 15.04 34.14 -25.58
CA ALA A 280 14.03 33.16 -25.21
C ALA A 280 14.53 31.73 -25.42
N ILE A 281 15.18 31.47 -26.56
CA ILE A 281 15.67 30.14 -26.93
C ILE A 281 17.09 30.26 -27.48
N VAL A 282 17.96 29.34 -27.04
CA VAL A 282 19.28 29.11 -27.61
C VAL A 282 19.34 27.65 -28.04
N ASP A 283 19.56 27.42 -29.33
CA ASP A 283 19.63 26.10 -29.96
C ASP A 283 20.90 26.02 -30.81
N GLY A 284 21.96 25.44 -30.23
CA GLY A 284 23.30 25.44 -30.83
C GLY A 284 23.82 26.86 -31.08
N GLY A 285 24.08 27.19 -32.35
CA GLY A 285 24.54 28.52 -32.77
C GLY A 285 23.41 29.52 -33.06
N CYS A 286 22.15 29.11 -32.92
CA CYS A 286 21.00 29.98 -33.16
C CYS A 286 20.41 30.48 -31.83
N SER A 287 20.18 31.79 -31.74
CA SER A 287 19.57 32.43 -30.58
C SER A 287 18.39 33.28 -31.02
N VAL A 288 17.25 33.14 -30.35
CA VAL A 288 16.00 33.82 -30.70
C VAL A 288 15.51 34.60 -29.49
N THR A 289 15.17 35.88 -29.71
CA THR A 289 14.58 36.73 -28.66
C THR A 289 13.11 36.42 -28.44
N TYR A 290 12.54 36.87 -27.32
CA TYR A 290 11.08 36.74 -27.08
C TYR A 290 10.24 37.38 -28.19
N CYS A 291 10.66 38.54 -28.72
CA CYS A 291 9.97 39.20 -29.82
C CYS A 291 9.94 38.33 -31.09
N GLN A 292 11.09 37.78 -31.49
CA GLN A 292 11.20 36.91 -32.67
C GLN A 292 10.43 35.61 -32.48
N LEU A 293 10.54 34.98 -31.30
CA LEU A 293 9.79 33.76 -30.99
C LEU A 293 8.28 34.01 -31.04
N SER A 294 7.82 35.14 -30.51
CA SER A 294 6.41 35.53 -30.55
C SER A 294 5.92 35.69 -31.99
N GLN A 295 6.71 36.28 -32.88
CA GLN A 295 6.37 36.40 -34.31
C GLN A 295 6.19 35.03 -34.97
N TYR A 296 7.12 34.09 -34.74
CA TYR A 296 7.02 32.73 -35.28
C TYR A 296 5.77 32.00 -34.76
N VAL A 297 5.53 32.09 -33.44
CA VAL A 297 4.39 31.45 -32.78
C VAL A 297 3.06 32.02 -33.29
N HIS A 298 2.91 33.34 -33.39
CA HIS A 298 1.66 33.96 -33.88
C HIS A 298 1.42 33.69 -35.36
N CYS A 299 2.48 33.67 -36.18
CA CYS A 299 2.37 33.35 -37.60
C CYS A 299 1.85 31.92 -37.78
N LEU A 300 2.48 30.94 -37.12
CA LEU A 300 2.05 29.55 -37.20
C LEU A 300 0.65 29.34 -36.58
N ALA A 301 0.35 29.97 -35.44
CA ALA A 301 -0.98 29.88 -34.83
C ALA A 301 -2.08 30.41 -35.76
N SER A 302 -1.80 31.51 -36.47
CA SER A 302 -2.72 32.08 -37.46
C SER A 302 -2.93 31.14 -38.64
N VAL A 303 -1.89 30.46 -39.12
CA VAL A 303 -2.00 29.43 -40.17
C VAL A 303 -2.86 28.25 -39.68
N LEU A 304 -2.58 27.73 -38.48
CA LEU A 304 -3.35 26.64 -37.87
C LEU A 304 -4.83 27.00 -37.74
N GLN A 305 -5.16 28.21 -37.31
CA GLN A 305 -6.55 28.67 -37.16
C GLN A 305 -7.23 28.94 -38.51
N LEU A 306 -6.61 29.75 -39.37
CA LEU A 306 -7.26 30.28 -40.57
C LEU A 306 -7.27 29.28 -41.74
N GLN A 307 -6.24 28.44 -41.85
CA GLN A 307 -6.10 27.50 -42.97
C GLN A 307 -6.48 26.07 -42.60
N HIS A 308 -6.30 25.69 -41.33
CA HIS A 308 -6.53 24.32 -40.87
C HIS A 308 -7.62 24.19 -39.81
N ALA A 309 -8.37 25.26 -39.53
CA ALA A 309 -9.50 25.29 -38.61
C ALA A 309 -9.19 24.74 -37.20
N VAL A 310 -7.96 24.88 -36.73
CA VAL A 310 -7.56 24.46 -35.38
C VAL A 310 -8.27 25.33 -34.36
N THR A 311 -9.01 24.68 -33.47
CA THR A 311 -9.76 25.31 -32.38
C THR A 311 -9.66 24.47 -31.10
N ARG A 312 -10.48 24.76 -30.08
CA ARG A 312 -10.54 23.96 -28.85
C ARG A 312 -10.78 22.48 -29.15
N GLU A 313 -10.15 21.61 -28.37
CA GLU A 313 -10.21 20.15 -28.53
C GLU A 313 -9.67 19.62 -29.87
N THR A 314 -9.09 20.48 -30.72
CA THR A 314 -8.46 20.04 -31.98
C THR A 314 -7.06 19.54 -31.70
N ARG A 315 -6.74 18.33 -32.14
CA ARG A 315 -5.43 17.71 -31.96
C ARG A 315 -4.55 17.97 -33.19
N VAL A 316 -3.34 18.47 -32.93
CA VAL A 316 -2.31 18.74 -33.94
C VAL A 316 -1.12 17.86 -33.62
N ALA A 317 -0.76 16.98 -34.54
CA ALA A 317 0.42 16.15 -34.37
C ALA A 317 1.68 16.95 -34.67
N PHE A 318 2.79 16.65 -33.99
CA PHE A 318 4.11 17.14 -34.35
C PHE A 318 5.07 15.97 -34.49
N LEU A 319 5.57 15.74 -35.71
CA LEU A 319 6.59 14.75 -36.02
C LEU A 319 7.90 15.46 -36.35
N GLY A 320 8.86 15.41 -35.42
CA GLY A 320 10.15 16.05 -35.59
C GLY A 320 11.05 15.89 -34.38
N GLN A 321 12.30 16.32 -34.52
CA GLN A 321 13.25 16.35 -33.41
C GLN A 321 13.08 17.60 -32.54
N LYS A 322 13.60 17.53 -31.31
CA LYS A 322 13.73 18.69 -30.43
C LYS A 322 14.55 19.77 -31.13
N SER A 323 13.93 20.94 -31.32
CA SER A 323 14.49 22.09 -32.05
C SER A 323 13.68 23.36 -31.75
N LEU A 324 14.15 24.53 -32.19
CA LEU A 324 13.35 25.76 -32.21
C LEU A 324 11.95 25.54 -32.84
N ALA A 325 11.88 24.81 -33.97
CA ALA A 325 10.63 24.51 -34.65
C ALA A 325 9.66 23.70 -33.78
N SER A 326 10.17 22.74 -33.00
CA SER A 326 9.34 21.98 -32.05
C SER A 326 8.73 22.86 -30.96
N THR A 327 9.49 23.83 -30.43
CA THR A 327 8.98 24.76 -29.43
C THR A 327 7.94 25.70 -30.02
N VAL A 328 8.18 26.20 -31.24
CA VAL A 328 7.20 27.01 -31.99
C VAL A 328 5.92 26.20 -32.25
N ALA A 329 6.03 24.94 -32.67
CA ALA A 329 4.88 24.06 -32.92
C ALA A 329 4.01 23.87 -31.68
N VAL A 330 4.63 23.58 -30.53
CA VAL A 330 3.92 23.43 -29.23
C VAL A 330 3.19 24.73 -28.86
N MET A 331 3.92 25.85 -28.84
CA MET A 331 3.36 27.14 -28.42
C MET A 331 2.29 27.65 -29.39
N ALA A 332 2.50 27.50 -30.69
CA ALA A 332 1.54 27.90 -31.72
C ALA A 332 0.26 27.05 -31.69
N THR A 333 0.38 25.75 -31.44
CA THR A 333 -0.78 24.86 -31.28
C THR A 333 -1.61 25.27 -30.06
N MET A 334 -0.96 25.50 -28.92
CA MET A 334 -1.64 25.96 -27.71
C MET A 334 -2.27 27.34 -27.91
N LEU A 335 -1.58 28.27 -28.58
CA LEU A 335 -2.09 29.60 -28.89
C LEU A 335 -3.26 29.54 -29.88
N ALA A 336 -3.23 28.62 -30.83
CA ALA A 336 -4.34 28.35 -31.74
C ALA A 336 -5.59 27.80 -31.01
N GLY A 337 -5.41 27.26 -29.80
CA GLY A 337 -6.44 26.63 -28.98
C GLY A 337 -6.47 25.11 -29.07
N GLY A 338 -5.57 24.51 -29.85
CA GLY A 338 -5.45 23.06 -30.02
C GLY A 338 -4.59 22.38 -28.95
N ALA A 339 -4.60 21.06 -28.98
CA ALA A 339 -3.75 20.19 -28.18
C ALA A 339 -2.68 19.54 -29.07
N ILE A 340 -1.42 19.65 -28.65
CA ILE A 340 -0.29 19.06 -29.39
C ILE A 340 -0.17 17.56 -29.08
N VAL A 341 0.07 16.75 -30.10
CA VAL A 341 0.41 15.32 -30.00
C VAL A 341 1.86 15.15 -30.47
N PRO A 342 2.85 15.16 -29.57
CA PRO A 342 4.25 14.98 -29.95
C PRO A 342 4.51 13.53 -30.36
N ILE A 343 5.17 13.34 -31.50
CA ILE A 343 5.54 12.03 -32.05
C ILE A 343 7.06 12.01 -32.25
N ASP A 344 7.71 10.99 -31.67
CA ASP A 344 9.15 10.81 -31.81
C ASP A 344 9.49 10.25 -33.20
N MET A 345 10.46 10.91 -33.85
CA MET A 345 11.05 10.51 -35.13
C MET A 345 11.76 9.14 -35.05
N GLN A 346 12.12 8.67 -33.86
CA GLN A 346 12.77 7.36 -33.67
C GLN A 346 11.76 6.20 -33.70
N PHE A 347 10.46 6.47 -33.70
CA PHE A 347 9.46 5.41 -33.76
C PHE A 347 9.40 4.77 -35.15
N PRO A 348 9.18 3.44 -35.22
CA PRO A 348 8.89 2.77 -36.50
C PRO A 348 7.67 3.38 -37.19
N SER A 349 7.62 3.33 -38.53
CA SER A 349 6.54 3.88 -39.36
C SER A 349 5.16 3.44 -38.89
N ASP A 350 5.00 2.17 -38.56
CA ASP A 350 3.72 1.58 -38.15
C ASP A 350 3.24 2.17 -36.82
N ARG A 351 4.18 2.53 -35.93
CA ARG A 351 3.85 3.18 -34.65
C ARG A 351 3.45 4.63 -34.86
N VAL A 352 4.12 5.35 -35.77
CA VAL A 352 3.74 6.72 -36.15
C VAL A 352 2.34 6.73 -36.75
N ALA A 353 2.07 5.82 -37.70
CA ALA A 353 0.76 5.64 -38.31
C ALA A 353 -0.33 5.32 -37.28
N TYR A 354 -0.05 4.40 -36.36
CA TYR A 354 -0.96 4.08 -35.26
C TYR A 354 -1.31 5.31 -34.42
N ILE A 355 -0.31 6.10 -34.01
CA ILE A 355 -0.55 7.30 -33.18
C ILE A 355 -1.38 8.33 -33.96
N LEU A 356 -1.06 8.58 -35.23
CA LEU A 356 -1.81 9.52 -36.07
C LEU A 356 -3.27 9.09 -36.25
N HIS A 357 -3.50 7.80 -36.48
CA HIS A 357 -4.84 7.22 -36.62
C HIS A 357 -5.64 7.29 -35.30
N ASP A 358 -5.07 6.79 -34.20
CA ASP A 358 -5.72 6.74 -32.87
C ASP A 358 -6.00 8.14 -32.32
N SER A 359 -5.08 9.08 -32.52
CA SER A 359 -5.30 10.48 -32.17
C SER A 359 -6.29 11.19 -33.10
N SER A 360 -6.59 10.66 -34.28
CA SER A 360 -7.44 11.33 -35.29
C SER A 360 -7.03 12.79 -35.54
N CYS A 361 -5.72 13.05 -35.53
CA CYS A 361 -5.17 14.37 -35.81
C CYS A 361 -5.45 14.72 -37.28
N GLN A 362 -6.03 15.90 -37.51
CA GLN A 362 -6.32 16.38 -38.86
C GLN A 362 -5.16 17.22 -39.44
N VAL A 363 -4.22 17.62 -38.58
CA VAL A 363 -3.06 18.45 -38.92
C VAL A 363 -1.82 17.81 -38.34
N LEU A 364 -0.78 17.67 -39.17
CA LEU A 364 0.53 17.16 -38.80
C LEU A 364 1.58 18.22 -39.12
N LEU A 365 2.16 18.82 -38.09
CA LEU A 365 3.34 19.66 -38.26
C LEU A 365 4.58 18.76 -38.36
N THR A 366 5.40 18.99 -39.37
CA THR A 366 6.65 18.25 -39.54
C THR A 366 7.79 19.15 -40.03
N THR A 367 9.03 18.67 -39.90
CA THR A 367 10.22 19.35 -40.44
C THR A 367 10.64 18.72 -41.75
N ALA A 368 11.39 19.45 -42.59
CA ALA A 368 11.90 18.91 -43.85
C ALA A 368 12.73 17.61 -43.64
N THR A 369 13.45 17.51 -42.52
CA THR A 369 14.22 16.32 -42.12
C THR A 369 13.34 15.14 -41.70
N ALA A 370 12.12 15.41 -41.26
CA ALA A 370 11.15 14.43 -40.77
C ALA A 370 10.15 13.97 -41.82
N ALA A 371 9.99 14.74 -42.91
CA ALA A 371 8.97 14.51 -43.94
C ALA A 371 8.97 13.09 -44.51
N ALA A 372 10.15 12.46 -44.65
CA ALA A 372 10.28 11.10 -45.17
C ALA A 372 9.66 10.01 -44.27
N GLN A 373 9.38 10.33 -43.00
CA GLN A 373 8.77 9.41 -42.04
C GLN A 373 7.26 9.57 -41.91
N VAL A 374 6.67 10.55 -42.61
CA VAL A 374 5.21 10.69 -42.63
C VAL A 374 4.62 9.47 -43.33
N PRO A 375 3.74 8.71 -42.68
CA PRO A 375 3.11 7.53 -43.30
C PRO A 375 2.32 7.93 -44.55
N SER A 376 2.47 7.18 -45.64
CA SER A 376 1.78 7.47 -46.91
C SER A 376 0.25 7.39 -46.82
N GLU A 377 -0.27 6.73 -45.80
CA GLU A 377 -1.69 6.55 -45.52
C GLU A 377 -2.31 7.69 -44.70
N TYR A 378 -1.50 8.62 -44.19
CA TYR A 378 -2.02 9.79 -43.48
C TYR A 378 -2.78 10.72 -44.44
N GLN A 379 -4.06 10.99 -44.14
CA GLN A 379 -4.95 11.79 -44.99
C GLN A 379 -5.16 13.23 -44.49
N GLY A 380 -4.57 13.60 -43.36
CA GLY A 380 -4.67 14.95 -42.82
C GLY A 380 -3.78 15.95 -43.54
N ALA A 381 -3.91 17.22 -43.18
CA ALA A 381 -3.00 18.27 -43.64
C ALA A 381 -1.60 18.07 -43.03
N VAL A 382 -0.55 18.30 -43.84
CA VAL A 382 0.87 18.27 -43.44
C VAL A 382 1.50 19.63 -43.68
#